data_AF-A0A2W7MXG4-F1
#
_entry.id   AF-A0A2W7MXG4-F1
#
_cell.length_a   1.000
_cell.length_b   1.000
_cell.length_c   1.000
_cell.angle_alpha   90.00
_cell.angle_beta   90.00
_cell.angle_gamma   90.00
#
_symmetry.space_group_name_H-M   'P 1'
#
loop_
_entity.id
_entity.type
_entity.pdbx_description
1 polymer ?
#
loop_
_entity_poly.entity_id
_entity_poly.type
_entity_poly.pdbx_seq_one_letter_code
_entity_poly.pdbx_strand_id
1 'polypeptide(L)'
;MQNHKPFDIRACLKDIEQSIAEIYDFLPEKRDFFEFQKDLKTRKAIERNIEIIGEAMDRILKTDPTFPISDSRKIVDTRNRIIHGYDSVS
;
A
#
# COMPACT_ATOMS: atom_id res chain seq x y z
N MET A 1 -28.29 5.19 8.30
CA MET A 1 -26.86 5.08 8.68
C MET A 1 -26.42 3.69 8.21
N GLN A 2 -25.55 3.59 7.20
CA GLN A 2 -25.22 2.29 6.61
C GLN A 2 -24.45 1.43 7.61
N ASN A 3 -24.97 0.25 7.91
CA ASN A 3 -24.29 -0.79 8.69
C ASN A 3 -23.07 -1.28 7.91
N HIS A 4 -21.90 -0.69 8.15
CA HIS A 4 -20.65 -1.25 7.67
C HIS A 4 -20.35 -2.48 8.53
N LYS A 5 -20.44 -3.67 7.92
CA LYS A 5 -19.89 -4.88 8.52
C LYS A 5 -18.40 -4.62 8.75
N PRO A 6 -17.87 -4.79 9.97
CA PRO A 6 -16.45 -4.55 10.24
C PRO A 6 -15.60 -5.43 9.32
N PHE A 7 -14.54 -4.85 8.76
CA PHE A 7 -13.61 -5.59 7.91
C PHE A 7 -12.84 -6.60 8.76
N ASP A 8 -12.51 -7.76 8.20
CA ASP A 8 -11.65 -8.72 8.88
C ASP A 8 -10.21 -8.19 8.93
N ILE A 9 -9.79 -7.74 10.12
CA ILE A 9 -8.44 -7.22 10.36
C ILE A 9 -7.37 -8.26 10.00
N ARG A 10 -7.62 -9.56 10.22
CA ARG A 10 -6.63 -10.61 9.90
C ARG A 10 -6.42 -10.73 8.40
N ALA A 11 -7.49 -10.63 7.61
CA ALA A 11 -7.41 -10.61 6.16
C ALA A 11 -6.63 -9.37 5.68
N CYS A 12 -6.92 -8.19 6.24
CA CYS A 12 -6.19 -6.96 5.89
C CYS A 12 -4.69 -7.04 6.21
N LEU A 13 -4.33 -7.62 7.37
CA LEU A 13 -2.93 -7.84 7.73
C LEU A 13 -2.24 -8.84 6.78
N LYS A 14 -2.96 -9.86 6.31
CA LYS A 14 -2.47 -10.80 5.31
C LYS A 14 -2.24 -10.14 3.95
N ASP A 15 -3.15 -9.26 3.53
CA ASP A 15 -2.95 -8.46 2.32
C ASP A 15 -1.70 -7.58 2.44
N ILE A 16 -1.49 -6.92 3.59
CA ILE A 16 -0.28 -6.11 3.85
C ILE A 16 0.98 -6.97 3.80
N GLU A 17 1.00 -8.10 4.50
CA GLU A 17 2.15 -9.02 4.54
C GLU A 17 2.51 -9.53 3.13
N GLN A 18 1.52 -9.97 2.37
CA GLN A 18 1.70 -10.47 1.01
C GLN A 18 2.21 -9.37 0.08
N SER A 19 1.64 -8.16 0.14
CA SER A 19 2.09 -7.04 -0.68
C SER A 19 3.51 -6.61 -0.37
N ILE A 20 3.94 -6.68 0.90
CA ILE A 20 5.33 -6.43 1.27
C ILE A 20 6.25 -7.47 0.62
N ALA A 21 5.91 -8.76 0.70
CA ALA A 21 6.70 -9.83 0.09
C ALA A 21 6.82 -9.64 -1.44
N GLU A 22 5.71 -9.36 -2.12
CA GLU A 22 5.68 -9.12 -3.56
C GLU A 22 6.53 -7.91 -3.98
N ILE A 23 6.51 -6.81 -3.20
CA ILE A 23 7.40 -5.67 -3.45
C ILE A 23 8.86 -6.12 -3.44
N TYR A 24 9.26 -6.94 -2.46
CA TYR A 24 10.64 -7.43 -2.40
C TYR A 24 10.98 -8.37 -3.56
N ASP A 25 10.04 -9.20 -3.99
CA ASP A 25 10.20 -10.13 -5.12
C ASP A 25 10.30 -9.41 -6.47
N PHE A 26 9.59 -8.30 -6.66
CA PHE A 26 9.64 -7.50 -7.89
C PHE A 26 10.89 -6.63 -7.99
N LEU A 27 11.43 -6.20 -6.85
CA LEU A 27 12.60 -5.33 -6.86
C LEU A 27 13.85 -6.12 -7.31
N PRO A 28 14.65 -5.63 -8.26
CA PRO A 28 15.85 -6.30 -8.75
C PRO A 28 16.96 -6.33 -7.69
N GLU A 29 17.78 -7.38 -7.65
CA GLU A 29 18.87 -7.53 -6.66
C GLU A 29 19.73 -6.26 -6.53
N LYS A 30 20.09 -5.66 -7.67
CA LYS A 30 20.74 -4.35 -7.69
C LYS A 30 19.69 -3.24 -7.52
N ARG A 31 19.69 -2.62 -6.34
CA ARG A 31 18.84 -1.46 -6.01
C ARG A 31 19.42 -0.17 -6.63
N ASP A 32 19.20 0.01 -7.93
CA ASP A 32 19.57 1.21 -8.68
C ASP A 32 18.33 2.03 -9.04
N PHE A 33 18.30 3.30 -8.61
CA PHE A 33 17.14 4.16 -8.81
C PHE A 33 16.88 4.48 -10.29
N PHE A 34 17.92 4.73 -11.08
CA PHE A 34 17.75 5.10 -12.49
C PHE A 34 17.29 3.91 -13.33
N GLU A 35 17.74 2.70 -12.98
CA GLU A 35 17.24 1.48 -13.62
C GLU A 35 15.80 1.17 -13.20
N PHE A 36 15.47 1.32 -11.91
CA PHE A 36 14.08 1.22 -11.45
C PHE A 36 13.15 2.23 -12.14
N GLN A 37 13.60 3.47 -12.33
CA GLN A 37 12.81 4.52 -12.97
C GLN A 37 12.41 4.16 -14.41
N LYS A 38 13.30 3.47 -15.14
CA LYS A 38 13.08 3.02 -16.52
C LYS A 38 12.22 1.77 -16.61
N ASP A 39 12.15 0.95 -15.56
CA ASP A 39 11.34 -0.26 -15.53
C ASP A 39 9.88 0.03 -15.15
N LEU A 40 9.09 0.38 -16.17
CA LEU A 40 7.66 0.67 -16.02
C LEU A 40 6.88 -0.50 -15.37
N LYS A 41 7.25 -1.74 -15.67
CA LYS A 41 6.53 -2.92 -15.17
C LYS A 41 6.74 -3.04 -13.66
N THR A 42 8.00 -2.98 -13.23
CA THR A 42 8.34 -3.06 -11.80
C THR A 42 7.77 -1.88 -11.02
N ARG A 43 7.82 -0.66 -11.58
CA ARG A 43 7.17 0.51 -10.97
C ARG A 43 5.67 0.29 -10.73
N LYS A 44 4.92 -0.09 -11.77
CA LYS A 44 3.48 -0.34 -11.66
C LYS A 44 3.15 -1.48 -10.68
N ALA A 45 3.96 -2.54 -10.66
CA ALA A 45 3.78 -3.66 -9.74
C ALA A 45 3.97 -3.24 -8.27
N ILE A 46 4.96 -2.38 -8.00
CA ILE A 46 5.21 -1.84 -6.66
C ILE A 46 4.14 -0.81 -6.28
N GLU A 47 3.79 0.13 -7.15
CA GLU A 47 2.74 1.12 -6.92
C GLU A 47 1.43 0.44 -6.54
N ARG A 48 1.05 -0.62 -7.27
CA ARG A 48 -0.15 -1.41 -6.97
C ARG A 48 -0.12 -2.05 -5.58
N ASN A 49 1.03 -2.57 -5.16
CA ASN A 49 1.16 -3.17 -3.83
C ASN A 49 1.11 -2.12 -2.72
N ILE A 50 1.65 -0.92 -2.94
CA ILE A 50 1.51 0.19 -1.98
C ILE A 50 0.04 0.65 -1.87
N GLU A 51 -0.71 0.66 -2.98
CA GLU A 51 -2.16 0.94 -2.94
C GLU A 51 -2.92 -0.09 -2.08
N ILE A 52 -2.60 -1.38 -2.23
CA ILE A 52 -3.21 -2.47 -1.46
C ILE A 52 -2.91 -2.30 0.04
N ILE A 53 -1.65 -2.03 0.39
CA ILE A 53 -1.23 -1.78 1.77
C ILE A 53 -2.00 -0.60 2.38
N GLY A 54 -2.11 0.51 1.65
CA GLY A 54 -2.83 1.69 2.13
C GLY A 54 -4.33 1.48 2.30
N GLU A 55 -4.97 0.76 1.38
CA GLU A 55 -6.38 0.38 1.47
C GLU A 55 -6.65 -0.57 2.65
N ALA A 56 -5.79 -1.58 2.84
CA ALA A 56 -5.89 -2.51 3.96
C ALA A 56 -5.72 -1.78 5.30
N MET A 57 -4.78 -0.83 5.39
CA MET A 57 -4.60 0.00 6.58
C MET A 57 -5.82 0.89 6.85
N ASP A 58 -6.41 1.51 5.83
CA ASP A 58 -7.63 2.32 5.98
C ASP A 58 -8.81 1.49 6.51
N ARG A 59 -8.97 0.25 6.03
CA ARG A 59 -9.98 -0.70 6.53
C ARG A 59 -9.76 -1.11 7.98
N ILE A 60 -8.50 -1.33 8.37
CA ILE A 60 -8.14 -1.61 9.76
C ILE A 60 -8.51 -0.41 10.63
N LEU A 61 -8.10 0.81 10.28
CA LEU A 61 -8.40 2.01 11.08
C LEU A 61 -9.90 2.34 11.16
N LYS A 62 -10.68 2.01 10.12
CA LYS A 62 -12.14 2.11 10.15
C LYS A 62 -12.79 1.10 11.11
N THR A 63 -12.13 -0.02 11.35
CA THR A 63 -12.61 -1.11 12.24
C THR A 63 -12.12 -0.92 13.67
N ASP A 64 -10.84 -0.57 13.84
CA ASP A 64 -10.18 -0.23 15.10
C ASP A 64 -9.27 1.00 14.89
N PRO A 65 -9.75 2.20 15.21
CA PRO A 65 -8.98 3.44 15.06
C PRO A 65 -7.71 3.51 15.92
N THR A 66 -7.61 2.66 16.95
CA THR A 66 -6.49 2.60 17.89
C THR A 66 -5.53 1.44 17.61
N PHE A 67 -5.71 0.75 16.47
CA PHE A 67 -4.89 -0.41 16.11
C PHE A 67 -3.40 -0.06 16.14
N PRO A 68 -2.54 -0.86 16.78
CA PRO A 68 -1.19 -0.47 17.18
C PRO A 68 -0.15 -0.58 16.05
N ILE A 69 -0.47 -0.07 14.85
CA ILE A 69 0.50 0.12 13.76
C ILE A 69 0.94 1.58 13.76
N SER A 70 2.25 1.79 13.98
CA SER A 70 2.88 3.10 13.85
C SER A 70 2.72 3.65 12.43
N ASP A 71 2.58 4.97 12.31
CA ASP A 71 2.48 5.67 11.01
C ASP A 71 1.31 5.21 10.12
N SER A 72 0.31 4.51 10.66
CA SER A 72 -0.88 4.03 9.95
C SER A 72 -1.58 5.13 9.12
N ARG A 73 -1.67 6.36 9.64
CA ARG A 73 -2.18 7.51 8.87
C ARG A 73 -1.31 7.87 7.68
N LYS A 74 0.02 7.90 7.83
CA LYS A 74 0.95 8.19 6.73
C LYS A 74 0.88 7.13 5.64
N ILE A 75 0.66 5.87 6.01
CA ILE A 75 0.47 4.76 5.05
C ILE A 75 -0.78 5.01 4.19
N VAL A 76 -1.91 5.37 4.81
CA VAL A 76 -3.15 5.72 4.11
C VAL A 76 -2.94 6.96 3.21
N ASP A 77 -2.29 7.99 3.72
CA ASP A 77 -2.01 9.22 2.97
C ASP A 77 -1.09 8.98 1.76
N THR A 78 -0.15 8.04 1.87
CA THR A 78 0.72 7.63 0.75
C THR A 78 -0.09 7.02 -0.38
N ARG A 79 -1.04 6.13 -0.08
CA ARG A 79 -1.96 5.57 -1.09
C ARG A 79 -2.80 6.64 -1.75
N ASN A 80 -3.29 7.61 -0.98
CA ASN A 80 -4.02 8.76 -1.55
C ASN A 80 -3.14 9.57 -2.50
N ARG A 81 -1.87 9.78 -2.15
CA ARG A 81 -0.92 10.48 -3.01
C ARG A 81 -0.59 9.71 -4.28
N ILE A 82 -0.51 8.38 -4.26
CA ILE A 82 -0.26 7.58 -5.47
C ILE A 82 -1.47 7.64 -6.42
N ILE A 83 -2.69 7.52 -5.88
CA ILE A 83 -3.92 7.52 -6.68
C ILE A 83 -4.26 8.90 -7.26
N HIS A 84 -3.96 9.98 -6.52
CA HIS A 84 -4.17 11.35 -6.99
C HIS A 84 -2.92 11.96 -7.63
N GLY A 85 -1.79 11.28 -7.54
CA GLY A 85 -0.49 11.76 -7.97
C GLY A 85 -0.24 11.68 -9.46
N TYR A 86 -1.13 11.11 -10.27
CA TYR A 86 -0.95 11.07 -11.73
C TYR A 86 -0.76 12.47 -12.37
N ASP A 87 -1.17 13.55 -11.69
CA ASP A 87 -0.94 14.94 -12.12
C ASP A 87 0.40 15.55 -11.65
N SER A 88 1.15 14.91 -10.74
CA SER A 88 2.39 15.45 -10.13
C SER A 88 3.54 14.46 -9.92
N VAL A 89 3.30 13.17 -10.14
CA VAL A 89 4.23 12.04 -10.00
C VAL A 89 4.25 11.31 -11.35
N SER A 90 4.77 11.97 -12.37
CA SER A 90 5.17 11.41 -13.67
C SER A 90 6.32 12.22 -14.23
#